data_AF-A0A1X0FTZ9-F1
#
_entry.id   AF-A0A1X0FTZ9-F1
#
_cell.length_a   1.000
_cell.length_b   1.000
_cell.length_c   1.000
_cell.angle_alpha   90.00
_cell.angle_beta   90.00
_cell.angle_gamma   90.00
#
_symmetry.space_group_name_H-M   'P 1'
#
loop_
_entity.id
_entity.type
_entity.pdbx_description
1 polymer ?
#
loop_
_entity_poly.entity_id
_entity_poly.type
_entity_poly.pdbx_seq_one_letter_code
_entity_poly.pdbx_strand_id
1 'polypeptide(L)'
;MPPEAAVRDGTLRWAQLRTVPGASSVRVTATYAVLLLVIYLILAALGPHAHAVAVTRMSTNIHNLGRGQLGTLIGSAFVNDGGDLFFWLPGLVCLLALGELMWSGRGLLVTFAVGHIGATLIVAVGLVAAIETEMLPVSVARASDVGISYGAVCVLGALTAAIPARWRGVWAGWWLGTAVVAAAAADFTAVGHVVALLLGIGLSFRLRSVASWTPMHQALLIVGVTFGSLLLAGPSLMAPAGGLAGALVGLATNGSLVRGPRQCVDVVAAGCPGR
;
A
#
# COMPACT_ATOMS: atom_id res chain seq x y z
N MET A 1 -52.46 28.93 -13.47
CA MET A 1 -51.44 28.03 -14.06
C MET A 1 -51.05 28.62 -15.42
N PRO A 2 -49.76 28.60 -15.82
CA PRO A 2 -49.02 27.35 -15.90
C PRO A 2 -47.96 27.15 -14.80
N PRO A 3 -47.73 25.89 -14.41
CA PRO A 3 -46.74 25.45 -13.43
C PRO A 3 -45.42 25.05 -14.12
N GLU A 4 -44.93 25.84 -15.09
CA GLU A 4 -43.78 25.43 -15.92
C GLU A 4 -42.42 25.67 -15.27
N ALA A 5 -42.31 26.62 -14.32
CA ALA A 5 -41.03 26.96 -13.70
C ALA A 5 -40.56 25.90 -12.69
N ALA A 6 -41.47 25.28 -11.94
CA ALA A 6 -41.13 24.28 -10.93
C ALA A 6 -40.73 22.90 -11.52
N VAL A 7 -41.15 22.60 -12.75
CA VAL A 7 -40.83 21.33 -13.43
C VAL A 7 -39.40 21.34 -14.01
N ARG A 8 -38.87 22.51 -14.37
CA ARG A 8 -37.49 22.66 -14.88
C ARG A 8 -36.42 22.52 -13.79
N ASP A 9 -36.71 22.95 -12.56
CA ASP A 9 -35.81 22.76 -11.41
C ASP A 9 -35.76 21.29 -10.93
N GLY A 10 -36.88 20.57 -11.07
CA GLY A 10 -36.94 19.13 -10.78
C GLY A 10 -36.09 18.32 -11.76
N THR A 11 -36.19 18.60 -13.06
CA THR A 11 -35.54 17.81 -14.12
C THR A 11 -34.01 17.96 -14.15
N LEU A 12 -33.47 19.11 -13.72
CA LEU A 12 -32.02 19.31 -13.59
C LEU A 12 -31.41 18.59 -12.37
N ARG A 13 -32.20 18.35 -11.31
CA ARG A 13 -31.73 17.65 -10.09
C ARG A 13 -31.62 16.13 -10.26
N TRP A 14 -32.37 15.53 -11.18
CA TRP A 14 -32.35 14.09 -11.45
C TRP A 14 -31.35 13.68 -12.55
N ALA A 15 -30.91 14.61 -13.40
CA ALA A 15 -29.87 14.37 -14.40
C ALA A 15 -28.45 14.23 -13.82
N GLN A 16 -28.30 14.37 -12.50
CA GLN A 16 -27.04 14.26 -11.79
C GLN A 16 -26.97 13.01 -10.90
N LEU A 17 -27.59 11.92 -11.35
CA LEU A 17 -27.13 10.58 -10.96
C LEU A 17 -25.78 10.37 -11.62
N ARG A 18 -24.72 10.86 -10.95
CA ARG A 18 -23.34 10.51 -11.24
C ARG A 18 -23.30 9.01 -11.43
N THR A 19 -22.97 8.58 -12.64
CA THR A 19 -22.51 7.23 -12.89
C THR A 19 -21.46 6.93 -11.83
N VAL A 20 -21.81 6.07 -10.87
CA VAL A 20 -20.83 5.44 -9.99
C VAL A 20 -19.76 4.92 -10.94
N PRO A 21 -18.47 5.29 -10.80
CA PRO A 21 -17.43 4.73 -11.64
C PRO A 21 -17.59 3.21 -11.60
N GLY A 22 -18.05 2.64 -12.70
CA GLY A 22 -18.60 1.30 -12.70
C GLY A 22 -17.52 0.28 -12.34
N ALA A 23 -17.92 -0.97 -12.13
CA ALA A 23 -17.02 -2.12 -11.99
C ALA A 23 -15.95 -2.22 -13.12
N SER A 24 -16.10 -1.46 -14.21
CA SER A 24 -15.08 -1.26 -15.24
C SER A 24 -13.81 -0.54 -14.75
N SER A 25 -13.83 0.13 -13.60
CA SER A 25 -12.71 0.93 -13.09
C SER A 25 -11.71 0.16 -12.21
N VAL A 26 -12.04 -1.08 -11.79
CA VAL A 26 -11.21 -1.90 -10.89
C VAL A 26 -10.89 -3.29 -11.47
N ARG A 27 -10.73 -3.35 -12.79
CA ARG A 27 -10.56 -4.62 -13.53
C ARG A 27 -9.29 -5.35 -13.11
N VAL A 28 -8.19 -4.64 -12.90
CA VAL A 28 -6.92 -5.27 -12.51
C VAL A 28 -7.08 -5.94 -11.16
N THR A 29 -7.64 -5.23 -10.19
CA THR A 29 -7.88 -5.76 -8.85
C THR A 29 -8.81 -6.96 -8.87
N ALA A 30 -9.92 -6.88 -9.62
CA ALA A 30 -10.88 -7.98 -9.75
C ALA A 30 -10.25 -9.21 -10.40
N THR A 31 -9.51 -9.05 -11.50
CA THR A 31 -8.80 -10.17 -12.16
C THR A 31 -7.79 -10.81 -11.22
N TYR A 32 -7.00 -10.00 -10.51
CA TYR A 32 -6.01 -10.53 -9.57
C TYR A 32 -6.67 -11.31 -8.42
N ALA A 33 -7.77 -10.80 -7.84
CA ALA A 33 -8.51 -11.48 -6.80
C ALA A 33 -9.10 -12.83 -7.26
N VAL A 34 -9.64 -12.87 -8.49
CA VAL A 34 -10.14 -14.11 -9.09
C VAL A 34 -9.01 -15.12 -9.29
N LEU A 35 -7.85 -14.69 -9.79
CA LEU A 35 -6.69 -15.57 -9.94
C LEU A 35 -6.24 -16.15 -8.60
N LEU A 36 -6.13 -15.32 -7.56
CA LEU A 36 -5.79 -15.78 -6.21
C LEU A 36 -6.80 -16.80 -5.68
N LEU A 37 -8.10 -16.54 -5.86
CA LEU A 37 -9.16 -17.46 -5.44
C LEU A 37 -9.08 -18.79 -6.19
N VAL A 38 -8.91 -18.77 -7.51
CA VAL A 38 -8.80 -19.98 -8.31
C VAL A 38 -7.59 -20.82 -7.88
N ILE A 39 -6.42 -20.19 -7.72
CA ILE A 39 -5.20 -20.88 -7.30
C ILE A 39 -5.37 -21.47 -5.89
N TYR A 40 -5.95 -20.71 -4.97
CA TYR A 40 -6.25 -21.18 -3.63
C TYR A 40 -7.18 -22.39 -3.63
N LEU A 41 -8.27 -22.35 -4.41
CA LEU A 41 -9.22 -23.48 -4.50
C LEU A 41 -8.58 -24.72 -5.12
N ILE A 42 -7.72 -24.55 -6.14
CA ILE A 42 -6.96 -25.66 -6.73
C ILE A 42 -6.01 -26.28 -5.68
N LEU A 43 -5.24 -25.48 -4.96
CA LEU A 43 -4.32 -25.98 -3.94
C LEU A 43 -5.07 -26.63 -2.77
N ALA A 44 -6.21 -26.06 -2.36
CA ALA A 44 -7.08 -26.64 -1.34
C ALA A 44 -7.63 -28.02 -1.78
N ALA A 45 -8.02 -28.15 -3.05
CA ALA A 45 -8.50 -29.42 -3.61
C ALA A 45 -7.40 -30.48 -3.75
N LEU A 46 -6.17 -30.08 -4.08
CA LEU A 46 -5.00 -30.98 -4.18
C LEU A 46 -4.41 -31.37 -2.81
N GLY A 47 -4.78 -30.65 -1.76
CA GLY A 47 -4.43 -30.93 -0.37
C GLY A 47 -3.11 -30.32 0.11
N PRO A 48 -2.79 -30.48 1.42
CA PRO A 48 -1.71 -29.75 2.08
C PRO A 48 -0.32 -30.00 1.49
N HIS A 49 -0.08 -31.20 0.95
CA HIS A 49 1.21 -31.53 0.33
C HIS A 49 1.45 -30.70 -0.94
N ALA A 50 0.43 -30.57 -1.80
CA ALA A 50 0.53 -29.75 -3.01
C ALA A 50 0.76 -28.27 -2.66
N HIS A 51 0.10 -27.78 -1.61
CA HIS A 51 0.32 -26.42 -1.10
C HIS A 51 1.78 -26.21 -0.65
N ALA A 52 2.33 -27.11 0.18
CA ALA A 52 3.71 -27.02 0.64
C ALA A 52 4.73 -27.06 -0.51
N VAL A 53 4.48 -27.90 -1.53
CA VAL A 53 5.31 -27.96 -2.74
C VAL A 53 5.21 -26.65 -3.54
N ALA A 54 4.00 -26.09 -3.70
CA ALA A 54 3.78 -24.84 -4.41
C ALA A 54 4.50 -23.67 -3.73
N VAL A 55 4.36 -23.54 -2.40
CA VAL A 55 5.09 -22.56 -1.59
C VAL A 55 6.59 -22.70 -1.80
N THR A 56 7.13 -23.91 -1.63
CA THR A 56 8.59 -24.14 -1.73
C THR A 56 9.14 -23.79 -3.11
N ARG A 57 8.40 -24.13 -4.18
CA ARG A 57 8.82 -23.89 -5.57
C ARG A 57 8.61 -22.45 -6.03
N MET A 58 7.63 -21.74 -5.47
CA MET A 58 7.34 -20.36 -5.85
C MET A 58 8.00 -19.35 -4.92
N SER A 59 8.56 -19.78 -3.79
CA SER A 59 9.30 -18.93 -2.85
C SER A 59 10.47 -18.20 -3.53
N THR A 60 10.58 -16.90 -3.22
CA THR A 60 11.67 -16.01 -3.68
C THR A 60 12.87 -16.01 -2.74
N ASN A 61 13.11 -17.13 -2.05
CA ASN A 61 14.25 -17.29 -1.17
C ASN A 61 15.60 -17.27 -1.93
N ILE A 62 16.68 -17.01 -1.20
CA ILE A 62 18.04 -16.94 -1.77
C ILE A 62 18.40 -18.24 -2.49
N HIS A 63 17.99 -19.39 -1.97
CA HIS A 63 18.28 -20.67 -2.61
C HIS A 63 17.70 -20.76 -4.03
N ASN A 64 16.45 -20.37 -4.23
CA ASN A 64 15.78 -20.41 -5.53
C ASN A 64 16.32 -19.32 -6.46
N LEU A 65 16.49 -18.09 -5.94
CA LEU A 65 17.04 -16.98 -6.71
C LEU A 65 18.49 -17.25 -7.16
N GLY A 66 19.32 -17.79 -6.27
CA GLY A 66 20.72 -18.16 -6.57
C GLY A 66 20.84 -19.29 -7.59
N ARG A 67 19.79 -20.10 -7.79
CA ARG A 67 19.72 -21.11 -8.86
C ARG A 67 19.16 -20.57 -10.18
N GLY A 68 18.96 -19.26 -10.30
CA GLY A 68 18.47 -18.60 -11.50
C GLY A 68 16.97 -18.74 -11.74
N GLN A 69 16.19 -19.13 -10.73
CA GLN A 69 14.74 -19.32 -10.86
C GLN A 69 13.98 -17.99 -10.80
N LEU A 70 14.27 -17.06 -11.72
CA LEU A 70 13.66 -15.72 -11.71
C LEU A 70 12.13 -15.72 -11.86
N GLY A 71 11.55 -16.81 -12.37
CA GLY A 71 10.09 -16.98 -12.43
C GLY A 71 9.40 -16.94 -11.06
N THR A 72 10.11 -17.21 -9.97
CA THR A 72 9.56 -17.09 -8.60
C THR A 72 9.23 -15.64 -8.23
N LEU A 73 9.90 -14.65 -8.84
CA LEU A 73 9.59 -13.21 -8.67
C LEU A 73 8.21 -12.82 -9.21
N ILE A 74 7.57 -13.66 -10.00
CA ILE A 74 6.20 -13.46 -10.48
C ILE A 74 5.29 -14.48 -9.81
N GLY A 75 5.71 -15.76 -9.76
CA GLY A 75 4.91 -16.85 -9.18
C GLY A 75 4.60 -16.67 -7.70
N SER A 76 5.51 -16.07 -6.92
CA SER A 76 5.29 -15.79 -5.50
C SER A 76 4.19 -14.76 -5.24
N ALA A 77 3.80 -13.96 -6.23
CA ALA A 77 2.64 -13.08 -6.09
C ALA A 77 1.31 -13.85 -6.09
N PHE A 78 1.29 -15.15 -6.40
CA PHE A 78 0.04 -15.91 -6.55
C PHE A 78 -0.15 -17.03 -5.53
N VAL A 79 0.88 -17.32 -4.75
CA VAL A 79 0.86 -18.34 -3.70
C VAL A 79 0.82 -17.64 -2.34
N ASN A 80 0.26 -18.28 -1.32
CA ASN A 80 0.32 -17.79 0.05
C ASN A 80 0.89 -18.89 0.98
N ASP A 81 1.40 -18.50 2.14
CA ASP A 81 2.15 -19.40 3.03
C ASP A 81 1.28 -20.17 4.06
N GLY A 82 -0.03 -20.23 3.87
CA GLY A 82 -0.94 -21.07 4.68
C GLY A 82 -1.99 -20.34 5.51
N GLY A 83 -2.43 -19.14 5.10
CA GLY A 83 -3.52 -18.39 5.74
C GLY A 83 -4.86 -18.55 5.02
N ASP A 84 -5.97 -18.44 5.75
CA ASP A 84 -7.31 -18.47 5.15
C ASP A 84 -7.50 -17.28 4.21
N LEU A 85 -7.52 -17.56 2.90
CA LEU A 85 -7.71 -16.56 1.85
C LEU A 85 -8.93 -15.68 2.11
N PHE A 86 -10.03 -16.25 2.60
CA PHE A 86 -11.27 -15.52 2.80
C PHE A 86 -11.16 -14.45 3.89
N PHE A 87 -10.23 -14.61 4.83
CA PHE A 87 -10.00 -13.64 5.89
C PHE A 87 -9.27 -12.39 5.39
N TRP A 88 -8.20 -12.56 4.59
CA TRP A 88 -7.34 -11.44 4.20
C TRP A 88 -7.64 -10.87 2.81
N LEU A 89 -8.25 -11.64 1.91
CA LEU A 89 -8.54 -11.22 0.53
C LEU A 89 -9.43 -9.98 0.45
N PRO A 90 -10.52 -9.82 1.24
CA PRO A 90 -11.33 -8.60 1.19
C PRO A 90 -10.52 -7.34 1.51
N GLY A 91 -9.64 -7.44 2.51
CA GLY A 91 -8.71 -6.38 2.91
C GLY A 91 -7.76 -5.97 1.78
N LEU A 92 -7.13 -6.97 1.16
CA LEU A 92 -6.26 -6.75 0.01
C LEU A 92 -7.02 -6.13 -1.17
N VAL A 93 -8.21 -6.65 -1.50
CA VAL A 93 -9.04 -6.13 -2.60
C VAL A 93 -9.39 -4.67 -2.37
N CYS A 94 -9.79 -4.29 -1.16
CA CYS A 94 -10.10 -2.89 -0.86
C CYS A 94 -8.89 -1.96 -1.03
N LEU A 95 -7.71 -2.40 -0.56
CA LEU A 95 -6.47 -1.64 -0.70
C LEU A 95 -6.05 -1.47 -2.17
N LEU A 96 -6.04 -2.55 -2.94
CA LEU A 96 -5.67 -2.52 -4.36
C LEU A 96 -6.70 -1.74 -5.19
N ALA A 97 -7.99 -1.94 -4.93
CA ALA A 97 -9.06 -1.21 -5.61
C ALA A 97 -8.94 0.29 -5.36
N LEU A 98 -8.61 0.72 -4.14
CA LEU A 98 -8.35 2.12 -3.84
C LEU A 98 -7.16 2.65 -4.67
N GLY A 99 -6.06 1.90 -4.73
CA GLY A 99 -4.91 2.27 -5.56
C GLY A 99 -5.24 2.35 -7.06
N GLU A 100 -6.03 1.41 -7.58
CA GLU A 100 -6.48 1.40 -8.97
C GLU A 100 -7.37 2.61 -9.30
N LEU A 101 -8.29 2.95 -8.40
CA LEU A 101 -9.15 4.14 -8.54
C LEU A 101 -8.33 5.43 -8.46
N MET A 102 -7.28 5.47 -7.63
CA MET A 102 -6.46 6.66 -7.45
C MET A 102 -5.44 6.87 -8.56
N TRP A 103 -4.87 5.82 -9.14
CA TRP A 103 -3.72 5.93 -10.06
C TRP A 103 -3.90 5.20 -11.40
N SER A 104 -5.11 4.71 -11.70
CA SER A 104 -5.42 3.74 -12.77
C SER A 104 -4.79 2.36 -12.56
N GLY A 105 -5.25 1.37 -13.33
CA GLY A 105 -4.68 0.02 -13.34
C GLY A 105 -3.18 -0.01 -13.61
N ARG A 106 -2.66 0.87 -14.49
CA ARG A 106 -1.22 0.94 -14.76
C ARG A 106 -0.43 1.44 -13.54
N GLY A 107 -0.93 2.47 -12.86
CA GLY A 107 -0.29 3.00 -11.65
C GLY A 107 -0.27 1.98 -10.52
N LEU A 108 -1.37 1.25 -10.33
CA LEU A 108 -1.45 0.13 -9.39
C LEU A 108 -0.42 -0.96 -9.74
N LEU A 109 -0.42 -1.45 -10.98
CA LEU A 109 0.48 -2.54 -11.41
C LEU A 109 1.95 -2.19 -11.21
N VAL A 110 2.36 -0.97 -11.60
CA VAL A 110 3.74 -0.51 -11.40
C VAL A 110 4.08 -0.45 -9.92
N THR A 111 3.18 0.11 -9.09
CA THR A 111 3.40 0.23 -7.64
C THR A 111 3.53 -1.13 -6.98
N PHE A 112 2.61 -2.04 -7.30
CA PHE A 112 2.63 -3.41 -6.79
C PHE A 112 3.89 -4.15 -7.23
N ALA A 113 4.27 -4.05 -8.51
CA ALA A 113 5.48 -4.70 -9.04
C ALA A 113 6.77 -4.15 -8.43
N VAL A 114 6.87 -2.83 -8.23
CA VAL A 114 8.01 -2.19 -7.55
C VAL A 114 8.11 -2.70 -6.11
N GLY A 115 6.99 -2.80 -5.40
CA GLY A 115 6.96 -3.36 -4.06
C GLY A 115 7.38 -4.82 -4.03
N HIS A 116 6.71 -5.62 -4.84
CA HIS A 116 6.90 -7.06 -4.91
C HIS A 116 8.33 -7.42 -5.34
N ILE A 117 8.72 -7.06 -6.56
CA ILE A 117 10.01 -7.43 -7.14
C ILE A 117 11.14 -6.61 -6.51
N GLY A 118 10.95 -5.31 -6.37
CA GLY A 118 11.98 -4.40 -5.87
C GLY A 118 12.34 -4.69 -4.41
N ALA A 119 11.36 -4.86 -3.52
CA ALA A 119 11.66 -5.20 -2.13
C ALA A 119 12.29 -6.58 -2.02
N THR A 120 11.77 -7.59 -2.72
CA THR A 120 12.35 -8.95 -2.73
C THR A 120 13.82 -8.93 -3.15
N LEU A 121 14.18 -8.21 -4.22
CA LEU A 121 15.58 -8.14 -4.66
C LEU A 121 16.49 -7.42 -3.66
N ILE A 122 16.02 -6.29 -3.09
CA ILE A 122 16.80 -5.55 -2.08
C ILE A 122 17.03 -6.40 -0.83
N VAL A 123 15.98 -7.08 -0.34
CA VAL A 123 16.07 -7.98 0.81
C VAL A 123 16.98 -9.15 0.51
N ALA A 124 16.87 -9.77 -0.67
CA ALA A 124 17.71 -10.87 -1.06
C ALA A 124 19.20 -10.49 -1.07
N VAL A 125 19.56 -9.32 -1.63
CA VAL A 125 20.94 -8.81 -1.61
C VAL A 125 21.41 -8.57 -0.18
N GLY A 126 20.60 -7.91 0.65
CA GLY A 126 20.95 -7.66 2.05
C GLY A 126 21.15 -8.95 2.85
N LEU A 127 20.33 -9.96 2.59
CA LEU A 127 20.41 -11.25 3.27
C LEU A 127 21.63 -12.07 2.80
N VAL A 128 21.99 -12.01 1.51
CA VAL A 128 23.26 -12.59 1.02
C VAL A 128 24.45 -11.94 1.74
N ALA A 129 24.50 -10.60 1.79
CA ALA A 129 25.58 -9.89 2.47
C ALA A 129 25.67 -10.25 3.96
N ALA A 130 24.53 -10.32 4.67
CA ALA A 130 24.49 -10.69 6.08
C ALA A 130 24.93 -12.12 6.34
N ILE A 131 24.66 -13.05 5.42
CA ILE A 131 25.16 -14.43 5.49
C ILE A 131 26.67 -14.47 5.24
N GLU A 132 27.17 -13.75 4.23
CA GLU A 132 28.59 -13.68 3.91
C GLU A 132 29.43 -13.04 5.03
N THR A 133 28.86 -12.09 5.77
CA THR A 133 29.51 -11.47 6.93
C THR A 133 29.24 -12.22 8.25
N GLU A 134 28.72 -13.44 8.19
CA GLU A 134 28.39 -14.30 9.35
C GLU A 134 27.42 -13.67 10.38
N MET A 135 26.69 -12.62 9.98
CA MET A 135 25.68 -11.99 10.82
C MET A 135 24.40 -12.82 10.90
N LEU A 136 24.14 -13.66 9.90
CA LEU A 136 22.98 -14.55 9.85
C LEU A 136 23.39 -15.97 9.45
N PRO A 137 22.71 -17.01 9.99
CA PRO A 137 22.99 -18.38 9.62
C PRO A 137 22.53 -18.68 8.20
N VAL A 138 23.27 -19.55 7.50
CA VAL A 138 22.97 -19.99 6.12
C VAL A 138 21.57 -20.60 5.98
N SER A 139 20.98 -21.11 7.07
CA SER A 139 19.62 -21.65 7.08
C SER A 139 18.56 -20.63 6.62
N VAL A 140 18.78 -19.33 6.83
CA VAL A 140 17.86 -18.26 6.41
C VAL A 140 17.75 -18.19 4.88
N ALA A 141 18.76 -18.65 4.13
CA ALA A 141 18.72 -18.68 2.67
C ALA A 141 17.58 -19.54 2.09
N ARG A 142 17.00 -20.44 2.88
CA ARG A 142 15.87 -21.31 2.48
C ARG A 142 14.54 -20.92 3.11
N ALA A 143 14.51 -19.89 3.95
CA ALA A 143 13.28 -19.44 4.57
C ALA A 143 12.26 -19.02 3.49
N SER A 144 10.98 -19.36 3.68
CA SER A 144 9.95 -19.06 2.70
C SER A 144 9.73 -17.55 2.59
N ASP A 145 9.73 -17.02 1.37
CA ASP A 145 9.39 -15.62 1.09
C ASP A 145 8.44 -15.55 -0.10
N VAL A 146 7.16 -15.28 0.20
CA VAL A 146 6.07 -15.25 -0.77
C VAL A 146 5.45 -13.85 -0.79
N GLY A 147 5.59 -13.15 -1.92
CA GLY A 147 5.67 -11.70 -1.94
C GLY A 147 4.37 -10.90 -2.11
N ILE A 148 3.17 -11.48 -1.92
CA ILE A 148 1.91 -10.70 -1.98
C ILE A 148 1.95 -9.51 -1.01
N SER A 149 2.51 -9.74 0.18
CA SER A 149 2.57 -8.77 1.26
C SER A 149 3.44 -7.55 0.91
N TYR A 150 4.58 -7.74 0.23
CA TYR A 150 5.45 -6.62 -0.17
C TYR A 150 4.77 -5.71 -1.20
N GLY A 151 4.09 -6.30 -2.20
CA GLY A 151 3.31 -5.54 -3.17
C GLY A 151 2.20 -4.72 -2.50
N ALA A 152 1.47 -5.34 -1.56
CA ALA A 152 0.41 -4.68 -0.79
C ALA A 152 0.95 -3.54 0.10
N VAL A 153 2.03 -3.76 0.82
CA VAL A 153 2.65 -2.74 1.69
C VAL A 153 3.23 -1.57 0.87
N CYS A 154 3.75 -1.83 -0.32
CA CYS A 154 4.15 -0.77 -1.24
C CYS A 154 2.95 0.07 -1.71
N VAL A 155 1.83 -0.57 -2.06
CA VAL A 155 0.58 0.15 -2.39
C VAL A 155 0.10 1.00 -1.21
N LEU A 156 0.17 0.48 0.01
CA LEU A 156 -0.16 1.22 1.23
C LEU A 156 0.74 2.46 1.43
N GLY A 157 2.05 2.30 1.23
CA GLY A 157 3.00 3.41 1.26
C GLY A 157 2.73 4.44 0.17
N ALA A 158 2.35 4.00 -1.03
CA ALA A 158 2.06 4.86 -2.18
C ALA A 158 0.83 5.76 -1.97
N LEU A 159 -0.10 5.38 -1.08
CA LEU A 159 -1.22 6.25 -0.69
C LEU A 159 -0.78 7.54 0.00
N THR A 160 0.47 7.65 0.46
CA THR A 160 1.00 8.87 1.11
C THR A 160 0.75 10.14 0.32
N ALA A 161 0.97 10.15 -1.00
CA ALA A 161 0.71 11.33 -1.82
C ALA A 161 -0.79 11.60 -2.05
N ALA A 162 -1.66 10.61 -1.89
CA ALA A 162 -3.11 10.76 -1.98
C ALA A 162 -3.73 11.37 -0.71
N ILE A 163 -3.05 11.27 0.43
CA ILE A 163 -3.44 11.92 1.70
C ILE A 163 -3.22 13.44 1.61
N PRO A 164 -4.12 14.27 2.19
CA PRO A 164 -3.94 15.73 2.22
C PRO A 164 -2.57 16.13 2.77
N ALA A 165 -1.93 17.13 2.14
CA ALA A 165 -0.53 17.52 2.43
C ALA A 165 -0.22 17.68 3.94
N ARG A 166 -1.12 18.32 4.69
CA ARG A 166 -0.99 18.53 6.15
C ARG A 166 -0.95 17.24 6.99
N TRP A 167 -1.40 16.11 6.45
CA TRP A 167 -1.45 14.81 7.12
C TRP A 167 -0.45 13.78 6.56
N ARG A 168 0.26 14.09 5.47
CA ARG A 168 1.19 13.14 4.83
C ARG A 168 2.31 12.69 5.76
N GLY A 169 2.90 13.62 6.51
CA GLY A 169 3.94 13.29 7.49
C GLY A 169 3.42 12.35 8.57
N VAL A 170 2.22 12.64 9.12
CA VAL A 170 1.56 11.79 10.12
C VAL A 170 1.27 10.40 9.57
N TRP A 171 0.74 10.30 8.34
CA TRP A 171 0.47 9.04 7.67
C TRP A 171 1.73 8.21 7.43
N ALA A 172 2.76 8.80 6.82
CA ALA A 172 4.01 8.11 6.53
C ALA A 172 4.73 7.69 7.83
N GLY A 173 4.75 8.58 8.81
CA GLY A 173 5.31 8.33 10.13
C GLY A 173 4.59 7.18 10.86
N TRP A 174 3.26 7.15 10.82
CA TRP A 174 2.47 6.05 11.40
C TRP A 174 2.86 4.69 10.83
N TRP A 175 2.90 4.58 9.51
CA TRP A 175 3.20 3.31 8.86
C TRP A 175 4.64 2.89 9.06
N LEU A 176 5.59 3.83 8.97
CA LEU A 176 7.01 3.54 9.20
C LEU A 176 7.27 3.13 10.64
N GLY A 177 6.70 3.83 11.62
CA GLY A 177 6.85 3.49 13.04
C GLY A 177 6.27 2.11 13.36
N THR A 178 5.09 1.80 12.81
CA THR A 178 4.46 0.48 12.92
C THR A 178 5.37 -0.60 12.32
N ALA A 179 5.85 -0.40 11.09
CA ALA A 179 6.68 -1.37 10.39
C ALA A 179 8.04 -1.60 11.07
N VAL A 180 8.68 -0.55 11.60
CA VAL A 180 9.96 -0.65 12.33
C VAL A 180 9.79 -1.41 13.64
N VAL A 181 8.73 -1.13 14.42
CA VAL A 181 8.48 -1.88 15.66
C VAL A 181 8.11 -3.33 15.37
N ALA A 182 7.31 -3.57 14.33
CA ALA A 182 7.05 -4.94 13.87
C ALA A 182 8.34 -5.66 13.47
N ALA A 183 9.25 -4.99 12.75
CA ALA A 183 10.53 -5.56 12.35
C ALA A 183 11.48 -5.82 13.52
N ALA A 184 11.42 -5.03 14.58
CA ALA A 184 12.20 -5.29 15.79
C ALA A 184 11.70 -6.52 16.59
N ALA A 185 10.45 -6.95 16.36
CA ALA A 185 9.82 -8.05 17.08
C ALA A 185 9.69 -9.35 16.25
N ALA A 186 10.13 -9.35 14.99
CA ALA A 186 9.89 -10.43 14.03
C ALA A 186 11.17 -10.82 13.25
N ASP A 187 11.04 -11.85 12.41
CA ASP A 187 12.09 -12.34 11.53
C ASP A 187 12.39 -11.39 10.33
N PHE A 188 13.42 -11.71 9.54
CA PHE A 188 13.94 -10.92 8.42
C PHE A 188 12.89 -10.42 7.39
N THR A 189 11.74 -11.10 7.25
CA THR A 189 10.63 -10.70 6.36
C THR A 189 10.05 -9.33 6.72
N ALA A 190 10.12 -8.93 7.98
CA ALA A 190 9.64 -7.63 8.42
C ALA A 190 10.54 -6.47 7.93
N VAL A 191 11.81 -6.73 7.62
CA VAL A 191 12.68 -5.77 6.90
C VAL A 191 12.15 -5.55 5.49
N GLY A 192 11.66 -6.61 4.84
CA GLY A 192 11.04 -6.52 3.52
C GLY A 192 9.81 -5.63 3.49
N HIS A 193 8.98 -5.66 4.54
CA HIS A 193 7.86 -4.72 4.66
C HIS A 193 8.32 -3.27 4.83
N VAL A 194 9.36 -3.01 5.61
CA VAL A 194 9.93 -1.65 5.74
C VAL A 194 10.44 -1.14 4.40
N VAL A 195 11.19 -1.96 3.66
CA VAL A 195 11.71 -1.62 2.32
C VAL A 195 10.56 -1.37 1.35
N ALA A 196 9.57 -2.27 1.29
CA ALA A 196 8.40 -2.11 0.43
C ALA A 196 7.62 -0.83 0.73
N LEU A 197 7.45 -0.50 2.01
CA LEU A 197 6.76 0.71 2.45
C LEU A 197 7.52 1.97 2.00
N LEU A 198 8.84 1.99 2.17
CA LEU A 198 9.70 3.10 1.73
C LEU A 198 9.66 3.28 0.21
N LEU A 199 9.72 2.18 -0.56
CA LEU A 199 9.57 2.22 -2.01
C LEU A 199 8.21 2.81 -2.41
N GLY A 200 7.13 2.40 -1.75
CA GLY A 200 5.79 2.95 -1.94
C GLY A 200 5.72 4.45 -1.66
N ILE A 201 6.21 4.88 -0.49
CA ILE A 201 6.27 6.30 -0.11
C ILE A 201 7.07 7.11 -1.14
N GLY A 202 8.24 6.62 -1.55
CA GLY A 202 9.07 7.29 -2.55
C GLY A 202 8.39 7.38 -3.93
N LEU A 203 7.75 6.29 -4.36
CA LEU A 203 7.03 6.23 -5.63
C LEU A 203 5.79 7.13 -5.64
N SER A 204 5.16 7.36 -4.48
CA SER A 204 3.93 8.14 -4.34
C SER A 204 4.01 9.51 -5.00
N PHE A 205 5.17 10.18 -4.94
CA PHE A 205 5.37 11.52 -5.50
C PHE A 205 5.41 11.54 -7.03
N ARG A 206 5.56 10.38 -7.68
CA ARG A 206 5.50 10.23 -9.14
C ARG A 206 4.12 9.79 -9.62
N LEU A 207 3.25 9.33 -8.73
CA LEU A 207 1.89 8.91 -9.06
C LEU A 207 0.99 10.14 -9.13
N ARG A 208 0.30 10.32 -10.27
CA ARG A 208 -0.73 11.34 -10.41
C ARG A 208 -2.05 10.77 -9.90
N SER A 209 -2.63 11.39 -8.88
CA SER A 209 -3.98 11.06 -8.45
C SER A 209 -4.98 11.52 -9.52
N VAL A 210 -5.80 10.59 -10.03
CA VAL A 210 -6.80 10.88 -11.07
C VAL A 210 -8.21 11.05 -10.52
N ALA A 211 -8.44 10.79 -9.22
CA ALA A 211 -9.76 10.81 -8.62
C ALA A 211 -9.86 11.72 -7.40
N SER A 212 -11.04 12.31 -7.22
CA SER A 212 -11.43 13.05 -6.02
C SER A 212 -11.91 12.08 -4.95
N TRP A 213 -11.58 12.36 -3.68
CA TRP A 213 -12.07 11.58 -2.54
C TRP A 213 -13.61 11.55 -2.49
N THR A 214 -14.16 10.36 -2.33
CA THR A 214 -15.61 10.12 -2.14
C THR A 214 -15.80 9.21 -0.92
N PRO A 215 -17.03 9.07 -0.38
CA PRO A 215 -17.30 8.15 0.73
C PRO A 215 -16.88 6.70 0.44
N MET A 216 -16.98 6.26 -0.82
CA MET A 216 -16.50 4.95 -1.23
C MET A 216 -14.98 4.81 -1.05
N HIS A 217 -14.20 5.81 -1.47
CA HIS A 217 -12.74 5.80 -1.26
C HIS A 217 -12.38 5.76 0.23
N GLN A 218 -13.16 6.42 1.08
CA GLN A 218 -12.97 6.38 2.53
C GLN A 218 -13.25 4.99 3.11
N ALA A 219 -14.35 4.35 2.69
CA ALA A 219 -14.67 2.98 3.10
C ALA A 219 -13.57 1.99 2.69
N LEU A 220 -13.10 2.08 1.43
CA LEU A 220 -11.98 1.27 0.95
C LEU A 220 -10.69 1.52 1.74
N LEU A 221 -10.40 2.79 2.06
CA LEU A 221 -9.25 3.15 2.87
C LEU A 221 -9.34 2.57 4.28
N ILE A 222 -10.49 2.63 4.94
CA ILE A 222 -10.66 2.09 6.30
C ILE A 222 -10.39 0.58 6.30
N VAL A 223 -10.98 -0.16 5.36
CA VAL A 223 -10.75 -1.61 5.24
C VAL A 223 -9.28 -1.90 4.88
N GLY A 224 -8.70 -1.14 3.95
CA GLY A 224 -7.30 -1.30 3.53
C GLY A 224 -6.28 -0.96 4.62
N VAL A 225 -6.55 0.04 5.47
CA VAL A 225 -5.74 0.40 6.65
C VAL A 225 -5.83 -0.69 7.72
N THR A 226 -7.02 -1.22 7.99
CA THR A 226 -7.18 -2.35 8.92
C THR A 226 -6.38 -3.56 8.44
N PHE A 227 -6.51 -3.90 7.16
CA PHE A 227 -5.73 -4.96 6.52
C PHE A 227 -4.22 -4.69 6.61
N GLY A 228 -3.76 -3.49 6.24
CA GLY A 228 -2.36 -3.12 6.29
C GLY A 228 -1.78 -3.18 7.72
N SER A 229 -2.58 -2.84 8.72
CA SER A 229 -2.21 -2.92 10.13
C SER A 229 -2.05 -4.38 10.57
N LEU A 230 -3.02 -5.24 10.24
CA LEU A 230 -2.93 -6.68 10.51
C LEU A 230 -1.76 -7.33 9.76
N LEU A 231 -1.51 -6.89 8.52
CA LEU A 231 -0.43 -7.40 7.69
C LEU A 231 0.96 -7.06 8.25
N LEU A 232 1.15 -5.83 8.74
CA LEU A 232 2.42 -5.36 9.29
C LEU A 232 2.64 -5.80 10.73
N ALA A 233 1.62 -5.70 11.57
CA ALA A 233 1.73 -5.87 13.01
C ALA A 233 1.24 -7.23 13.52
N GLY A 234 0.49 -7.98 12.70
CA GLY A 234 -0.24 -9.14 13.19
C GLY A 234 -1.11 -8.78 14.41
N PRO A 235 -1.14 -9.62 15.45
CA PRO A 235 -1.84 -9.33 16.71
C PRO A 235 -1.02 -8.47 17.70
N SER A 236 0.13 -7.89 17.29
CA SER A 236 1.01 -7.17 18.20
C SER A 236 0.37 -5.91 18.78
N LEU A 237 0.41 -5.78 20.11
CA LEU A 237 -0.02 -4.58 20.84
C LEU A 237 1.03 -3.46 20.84
N MET A 238 2.29 -3.77 20.52
CA MET A 238 3.40 -2.81 20.53
C MET A 238 3.50 -2.00 19.23
N ALA A 239 3.12 -2.59 18.10
CA ALA A 239 3.24 -1.93 16.80
C ALA A 239 2.42 -0.62 16.69
N PRO A 240 1.18 -0.52 17.24
CA PRO A 240 0.46 0.75 17.30
C PRO A 240 1.20 1.85 18.09
N ALA A 241 1.97 1.50 19.12
CA ALA A 241 2.78 2.48 19.86
C ALA A 241 3.92 3.02 18.99
N GLY A 242 4.55 2.17 18.18
CA GLY A 242 5.50 2.58 17.14
C GLY A 242 4.85 3.53 16.14
N GLY A 243 3.65 3.20 15.66
CA GLY A 243 2.88 4.06 14.77
C GLY A 243 2.55 5.42 15.38
N LEU A 244 2.12 5.46 16.65
CA LEU A 244 1.88 6.72 17.37
C LEU A 244 3.15 7.57 17.46
N ALA A 245 4.28 6.98 17.85
CA ALA A 245 5.56 7.69 17.93
C ALA A 245 5.98 8.25 16.56
N GLY A 246 5.90 7.43 15.52
CA GLY A 246 6.22 7.86 14.15
C GLY A 246 5.27 8.95 13.64
N ALA A 247 3.98 8.87 13.95
CA ALA A 247 2.98 9.88 13.62
C ALA A 247 3.28 11.24 14.29
N LEU A 248 3.74 11.24 15.54
CA LEU A 248 4.16 12.45 16.26
C LEU A 248 5.41 13.09 15.62
N VAL A 249 6.40 12.29 15.23
CA VAL A 249 7.57 12.77 14.46
C VAL A 249 7.12 13.35 13.12
N GLY A 250 6.21 12.67 12.43
CA GLY A 250 5.59 13.11 11.19
C GLY A 250 4.82 14.43 11.34
N LEU A 251 4.16 14.66 12.47
CA LEU A 251 3.46 15.91 12.77
C LEU A 251 4.45 17.07 12.97
N ALA A 252 5.53 16.85 13.72
CA ALA A 252 6.55 17.85 13.99
C ALA A 252 7.29 18.31 12.73
N THR A 253 7.59 17.36 11.83
CA THR A 253 8.25 17.64 10.54
C THR A 253 7.33 18.37 9.56
N ASN A 254 6.02 18.06 9.55
CA ASN A 254 5.05 18.76 8.70
C ASN A 254 4.81 20.22 9.14
N GLY A 255 4.81 20.50 10.45
CA GLY A 255 4.61 21.85 10.98
C GLY A 255 5.73 22.84 10.61
N SER A 256 6.94 22.32 10.35
CA SER A 256 8.12 23.12 9.98
C SER A 256 8.08 23.61 8.53
N LEU A 257 7.40 22.87 7.63
CA LEU A 257 7.27 23.23 6.22
C LEU A 257 6.11 24.22 5.94
N VAL A 258 5.07 24.22 6.78
CA VAL A 258 3.92 25.15 6.65
C VAL A 258 4.21 26.51 7.28
N ARG A 259 5.16 26.61 8.21
CA ARG A 259 5.61 27.86 8.84
C ARG A 259 6.84 28.48 8.14
N GLY A 260 6.84 28.51 6.81
CA GLY A 260 7.76 29.37 6.06
C GLY A 260 7.57 30.84 6.46
N PRO A 261 8.63 31.68 6.41
CA PRO A 261 8.66 32.99 7.04
C PRO A 261 7.51 33.86 6.53
N ARG A 262 6.64 34.29 7.45
CA ARG A 262 5.69 35.36 7.18
C ARG A 262 6.52 36.59 6.83
N GLN A 263 6.65 36.90 5.54
CA GLN A 263 7.01 38.25 5.12
C GLN A 263 5.90 39.16 5.63
N CYS A 264 6.16 39.85 6.75
CA CYS A 264 5.48 41.08 7.07
C CYS A 264 5.72 42.03 5.91
N VAL A 265 4.75 42.15 5.01
CA VAL A 265 4.69 43.28 4.10
C VAL A 265 4.24 44.44 4.97
N ASP A 266 5.21 45.25 5.41
CA ASP A 266 4.93 46.54 6.03
C ASP A 266 4.10 47.37 5.05
N VAL A 267 2.84 47.62 5.44
CA VAL A 267 1.97 48.59 4.79
C VAL A 267 2.55 49.96 5.13
N VAL A 268 3.46 50.45 4.30
CA VAL A 268 3.80 51.88 4.29
C VAL A 268 2.61 52.60 3.67
N ALA A 269 1.80 53.19 4.54
CA ALA A 269 0.81 54.18 4.20
C ALA A 269 1.52 55.40 3.56
N ALA A 270 1.34 55.59 2.25
CA ALA A 270 1.33 56.90 1.62
C ALA A 270 -0.15 57.16 1.27
N GLY A 271 -0.84 58.18 1.76
CA GLY A 271 -0.38 59.53 2.04
C GLY A 271 -1.11 60.48 1.09
N CYS A 272 -2.36 60.80 1.45
CA CYS A 272 -3.24 61.89 0.98
C CYS A 272 -3.65 62.03 -0.51
N PRO A 273 -4.95 62.33 -0.77
CA PRO A 273 -5.39 62.95 -2.02
C PRO A 273 -5.31 64.48 -1.91
N GLY A 274 -4.75 65.14 -2.92
CA GLY A 274 -4.66 66.60 -2.95
C GLY A 274 -4.33 67.15 -4.32
N ARG A 275 -5.39 67.41 -5.11
CA ARG A 275 -5.65 68.54 -6.04
C ARG A 275 -6.36 68.09 -7.31
#